data_AF-A0A950SXH8-F1
#
_entry.id   AF-A0A950SXH8-F1
#
_cell.length_a   1.000
_cell.length_b   1.000
_cell.length_c   1.000
_cell.angle_alpha   90.00
_cell.angle_beta   90.00
_cell.angle_gamma   90.00
#
_symmetry.space_group_name_H-M   'P 1'
#
loop_
_entity.id
_entity.type
_entity.pdbx_description
1 polymer ?
#
loop_
_entity_poly.entity_id
_entity_poly.type
_entity_poly.pdbx_seq_one_letter_code
_entity_poly.pdbx_strand_id
1 'polypeptide(L)'
;RPLRLPVECWQPIQGGTARAMDFMAKHGIRGLIGGGSAEGGAMHKVVLGWQEAHARRGEHIELGERLCFGFHFYLAKNREQGIREAAKYYEENMKMFGELRLVRALTDEQIEIMRDPKRAPNAKLPRIEDAIANGGFLCGSPEQVVEHLKSLERRYPGLDRVSVSLSVGVPKAVCLEQLEWFASEVMPEFAKAKVREPAMAN
;
A
#
# COMPACT_ATOMS: atom_id res chain seq x y z
N ARG A 1 -20.87 22.83 8.74
CA ARG A 1 -20.75 21.51 9.44
C ARG A 1 -20.65 20.43 8.38
N PRO A 2 -19.88 19.33 8.56
CA PRO A 2 -19.79 18.25 7.57
C PRO A 2 -21.17 17.68 7.20
N LEU A 3 -21.34 17.29 5.94
CA LEU A 3 -22.62 16.78 5.41
C LEU A 3 -23.02 15.43 6.02
N ARG A 4 -22.04 14.57 6.32
CA ARG A 4 -22.25 13.24 6.92
C ARG A 4 -21.51 13.17 8.26
N LEU A 5 -22.17 12.59 9.27
CA LEU A 5 -21.63 12.37 10.60
C LEU A 5 -21.92 10.92 11.03
N PRO A 6 -21.02 10.27 11.79
CA PRO A 6 -19.67 10.75 12.14
C PRO A 6 -18.76 10.87 10.91
N VAL A 7 -17.78 11.79 10.97
CA VAL A 7 -16.78 11.93 9.89
C VAL A 7 -15.85 10.72 9.93
N GLU A 8 -15.72 10.05 8.79
CA GLU A 8 -14.79 8.94 8.63
C GLU A 8 -13.35 9.45 8.67
N CYS A 9 -12.56 8.99 9.64
CA CYS A 9 -11.17 9.40 9.84
C CYS A 9 -10.22 8.25 9.48
N TRP A 10 -9.17 8.56 8.71
CA TRP A 10 -8.11 7.63 8.34
C TRP A 10 -6.76 8.15 8.79
N GLN A 11 -5.92 7.25 9.32
CA GLN A 11 -4.57 7.59 9.73
C GLN A 11 -3.56 6.57 9.16
N PRO A 12 -2.45 7.05 8.57
CA PRO A 12 -1.37 6.17 8.11
C PRO A 12 -0.74 5.38 9.27
N ILE A 13 -0.48 4.09 9.03
CA ILE A 13 0.23 3.19 9.93
C ILE A 13 1.60 2.88 9.34
N GLN A 14 2.64 3.46 9.94
CA GLN A 14 4.04 3.24 9.55
C GLN A 14 4.79 2.36 10.57
N GLY A 15 4.71 2.72 11.85
CA GLY A 15 5.40 2.00 12.94
C GLY A 15 4.58 0.85 13.53
N GLY A 16 3.24 0.93 13.48
CA GLY A 16 2.34 -0.11 13.98
C GLY A 16 2.52 -0.46 15.46
N THR A 17 2.84 0.53 16.31
CA THR A 17 3.00 0.27 17.75
C THR A 17 1.65 0.03 18.41
N ALA A 18 1.60 -0.85 19.42
CA ALA A 18 0.37 -1.18 20.14
C ALA A 18 -0.32 0.09 20.69
N ARG A 19 0.46 1.00 21.30
CA ARG A 19 -0.04 2.28 21.81
C ARG A 19 -0.75 3.12 20.72
N ALA A 20 -0.18 3.17 19.51
CA ALA A 20 -0.79 3.93 18.41
C ALA A 20 -2.07 3.27 17.90
N MET A 21 -2.06 1.94 17.76
CA MET A 21 -3.25 1.18 17.34
C MET A 21 -4.37 1.26 18.37
N ASP A 22 -4.06 1.16 19.67
CA ASP A 22 -5.03 1.31 20.75
C ASP A 22 -5.67 2.70 20.75
N PHE A 23 -4.88 3.75 20.48
CA PHE A 23 -5.40 5.10 20.33
C PHE A 23 -6.35 5.21 19.13
N MET A 24 -5.95 4.69 17.97
CA MET A 24 -6.79 4.72 16.76
C MET A 24 -8.10 3.96 16.97
N ALA A 25 -8.03 2.74 17.53
CA ALA A 25 -9.20 1.93 17.87
C ALA A 25 -10.11 2.64 18.88
N LYS A 26 -9.52 3.32 19.89
CA LYS A 26 -10.29 4.11 20.88
C LYS A 26 -11.10 5.23 20.26
N HIS A 27 -10.58 5.86 19.21
CA HIS A 27 -11.18 7.04 18.60
C HIS A 27 -11.93 6.73 17.29
N GLY A 28 -12.13 5.44 16.96
CA GLY A 28 -12.79 5.03 15.72
C GLY A 28 -12.05 5.47 14.45
N ILE A 29 -10.73 5.66 14.54
CA ILE A 29 -9.88 6.07 13.41
C ILE A 29 -9.47 4.81 12.66
N ARG A 30 -9.71 4.77 11.35
CA ARG A 30 -9.34 3.66 10.46
C ARG A 30 -7.87 3.73 10.05
N GLY A 31 -7.28 2.59 9.73
CA GLY A 31 -5.84 2.47 9.43
C GLY A 31 -5.53 2.43 7.94
N LEU A 32 -4.55 3.21 7.48
CA LEU A 32 -3.98 3.09 6.12
C LEU A 32 -2.56 2.53 6.19
N ILE A 33 -2.33 1.33 5.68
CA ILE A 33 -0.98 0.77 5.54
C ILE A 33 -0.44 1.23 4.18
N GLY A 34 0.56 2.11 4.16
CA GLY A 34 1.10 2.65 2.90
C GLY A 34 1.97 1.65 2.12
N GLY A 35 2.10 1.85 0.81
CA GLY A 35 2.84 0.98 -0.12
C GLY A 35 4.26 0.64 0.34
N GLY A 36 5.08 1.64 0.69
CA GLY A 36 6.44 1.39 1.19
C GLY A 36 6.54 0.65 2.53
N SER A 37 5.45 0.56 3.30
CA SER A 37 5.36 -0.27 4.52
C SER A 37 4.79 -1.67 4.25
N ALA A 38 4.01 -1.83 3.18
CA ALA A 38 3.48 -3.11 2.71
C ALA A 38 4.56 -3.98 2.04
N GLU A 39 5.51 -3.35 1.32
CA GLU A 39 6.63 -3.99 0.62
C GLU A 39 7.60 -4.80 1.51
N GLY A 40 7.56 -4.66 2.84
CA GLY A 40 8.50 -5.29 3.76
C GLY A 40 7.96 -6.49 4.56
N GLY A 41 6.82 -7.09 4.17
CA GLY A 41 6.21 -8.21 4.91
C GLY A 41 5.64 -7.85 6.28
N ALA A 42 5.77 -6.58 6.71
CA ALA A 42 5.24 -6.06 7.97
C ALA A 42 3.71 -5.97 7.98
N MET A 43 3.06 -6.03 6.81
CA MET A 43 1.61 -5.90 6.66
C MET A 43 0.86 -6.89 7.56
N HIS A 44 1.20 -8.19 7.52
CA HIS A 44 0.44 -9.18 8.28
C HIS A 44 0.56 -8.97 9.79
N LYS A 45 1.75 -8.62 10.29
CA LYS A 45 1.97 -8.30 11.70
C LYS A 45 1.15 -7.08 12.14
N VAL A 46 1.06 -6.05 11.28
CA VAL A 46 0.21 -4.88 11.51
C VAL A 46 -1.26 -5.27 11.56
N VAL A 47 -1.73 -6.13 10.65
CA VAL A 47 -3.12 -6.62 10.65
C VAL A 47 -3.47 -7.37 11.94
N LEU A 48 -2.58 -8.23 12.44
CA LEU A 48 -2.78 -8.94 13.69
C LEU A 48 -2.83 -7.97 14.88
N GLY A 49 -1.86 -7.06 14.98
CA GLY A 49 -1.84 -6.05 16.05
C GLY A 49 -3.07 -5.13 16.01
N TRP A 50 -3.59 -4.84 14.82
CA TRP A 50 -4.82 -4.07 14.62
C TRP A 50 -6.05 -4.78 15.17
N GLN A 51 -6.19 -6.07 14.87
CA GLN A 51 -7.26 -6.91 15.40
C GLN A 51 -7.18 -7.01 16.94
N GLU A 52 -5.98 -7.23 17.48
CA GLU A 52 -5.76 -7.29 18.93
C GLU A 52 -6.11 -5.96 19.62
N ALA A 53 -5.78 -4.81 19.01
CA ALA A 53 -6.11 -3.49 19.54
C ALA A 53 -7.63 -3.27 19.65
N HIS A 54 -8.40 -3.78 18.67
CA HIS A 54 -9.86 -3.76 18.73
C HIS A 54 -10.41 -4.77 19.74
N ALA A 55 -9.83 -5.98 19.79
CA ALA A 55 -10.25 -7.02 20.73
C ALA A 55 -10.06 -6.59 22.20
N ARG A 56 -8.98 -5.86 22.52
CA ARG A 56 -8.77 -5.26 23.86
C ARG A 56 -9.89 -4.30 24.29
N ARG A 57 -10.72 -3.84 23.35
CA ARG A 57 -11.86 -2.95 23.58
C ARG A 57 -13.21 -3.67 23.50
N GLY A 58 -13.20 -5.00 23.35
CA GLY A 58 -14.42 -5.80 23.14
C GLY A 58 -14.97 -5.74 21.71
N GLU A 59 -14.19 -5.21 20.76
CA GLU A 59 -14.57 -5.14 19.34
C GLU A 59 -13.92 -6.29 18.57
N HIS A 60 -14.71 -7.29 18.19
CA HIS A 60 -14.22 -8.46 17.43
C HIS A 60 -14.37 -8.22 15.93
N ILE A 61 -13.29 -7.73 15.31
CA ILE A 61 -13.24 -7.41 13.89
C ILE A 61 -12.56 -8.52 13.06
N GLU A 62 -12.90 -8.61 11.78
CA GLU A 62 -12.26 -9.53 10.83
C GLU A 62 -10.87 -9.03 10.41
N LEU A 63 -10.03 -9.92 9.89
CA LEU A 63 -8.71 -9.53 9.38
C LEU A 63 -8.86 -8.59 8.17
N GLY A 64 -8.24 -7.42 8.24
CA GLY A 64 -8.35 -6.38 7.20
C GLY A 64 -9.49 -5.38 7.43
N GLU A 65 -10.39 -5.64 8.38
CA GLU A 65 -11.49 -4.73 8.68
C GLU A 65 -10.99 -3.37 9.20
N ARG A 66 -11.58 -2.28 8.69
CA ARG A 66 -11.17 -0.88 8.98
C ARG A 66 -9.72 -0.58 8.60
N LEU A 67 -9.15 -1.36 7.68
CA LEU A 67 -7.84 -1.11 7.10
C LEU A 67 -7.98 -0.78 5.61
N CYS A 68 -7.02 0.00 5.11
CA CYS A 68 -6.81 0.24 3.70
C CYS A 68 -5.37 -0.14 3.38
N PHE A 69 -5.16 -0.96 2.35
CA PHE A 69 -3.83 -1.35 1.91
C PHE A 69 -3.42 -0.53 0.70
N GLY A 70 -2.32 0.20 0.85
CA GLY A 70 -1.69 0.99 -0.20
C GLY A 70 -0.74 0.13 -1.02
N PHE A 71 -0.78 0.29 -2.34
CA PHE A 71 0.15 -0.34 -3.27
C PHE A 71 0.66 0.67 -4.28
N HIS A 72 1.94 0.56 -4.62
CA HIS A 72 2.38 1.07 -5.91
C HIS A 72 1.94 0.11 -7.01
N PHE A 73 1.61 0.62 -8.20
CA PHE A 73 1.26 -0.24 -9.32
C PHE A 73 1.86 0.18 -10.66
N TYR A 74 1.92 -0.76 -11.61
CA TYR A 74 2.21 -0.52 -13.02
C TYR A 74 1.69 -1.68 -13.90
N LEU A 75 0.67 -1.41 -14.70
CA LEU A 75 0.10 -2.35 -15.65
C LEU A 75 0.91 -2.41 -16.95
N ALA A 76 1.08 -3.62 -17.46
CA ALA A 76 1.73 -3.90 -18.75
C ALA A 76 1.21 -5.23 -19.31
N LYS A 77 1.55 -5.58 -20.56
CA LYS A 77 1.07 -6.84 -21.17
C LYS A 77 1.48 -8.09 -20.37
N ASN A 78 2.61 -8.02 -19.67
CA ASN A 78 3.10 -9.06 -18.78
C ASN A 78 4.05 -8.46 -17.74
N ARG A 79 4.39 -9.28 -16.74
CA ARG A 79 5.28 -8.92 -15.64
C ARG A 79 6.64 -8.39 -16.10
N GLU A 80 7.26 -9.02 -17.09
CA GLU A 80 8.61 -8.68 -17.56
C GLU A 80 8.62 -7.30 -18.21
N GLN A 81 7.61 -6.99 -19.02
CA GLN A 81 7.45 -5.66 -19.60
C GLN A 81 7.22 -4.61 -18.51
N GLY A 82 6.32 -4.88 -17.56
CA GLY A 82 6.03 -3.96 -16.46
C GLY A 82 7.26 -3.67 -15.61
N ILE A 83 8.09 -4.67 -15.31
CA ILE A 83 9.37 -4.49 -14.61
C ILE A 83 10.29 -3.56 -15.39
N ARG A 84 10.50 -3.81 -16.69
CA ARG A 84 11.40 -2.99 -17.52
C ARG A 84 10.95 -1.52 -17.58
N GLU A 85 9.65 -1.29 -17.68
CA GLU A 85 9.09 0.06 -17.82
C GLU A 85 9.02 0.81 -16.48
N ALA A 86 8.66 0.11 -15.40
CA ALA A 86 8.46 0.70 -14.08
C ALA A 86 9.74 0.82 -13.25
N ALA A 87 10.78 0.02 -13.51
CA ALA A 87 12.01 -0.02 -12.70
C ALA A 87 12.63 1.37 -12.51
N LYS A 88 12.72 2.16 -13.58
CA LYS A 88 13.26 3.53 -13.51
C LYS A 88 12.43 4.44 -12.60
N TYR A 89 11.10 4.33 -12.62
CA TYR A 89 10.24 5.15 -11.79
C TYR A 89 10.28 4.69 -10.33
N TYR A 90 10.38 3.39 -10.11
CA TYR A 90 10.55 2.81 -8.78
C TYR A 90 11.87 3.27 -8.15
N GLU A 91 12.97 3.29 -8.92
CA GLU A 91 14.26 3.78 -8.43
C GLU A 91 14.21 5.27 -8.03
N GLU A 92 13.59 6.13 -8.84
CA GLU A 92 13.44 7.56 -8.50
C GLU A 92 12.53 7.78 -7.28
N ASN A 93 11.45 6.99 -7.16
CA ASN A 93 10.60 6.99 -5.97
C ASN A 93 11.44 6.67 -4.72
N MET A 94 12.29 5.64 -4.78
CA MET A 94 13.16 5.27 -3.66
C MET A 94 14.12 6.38 -3.25
N LYS A 95 14.68 7.13 -4.21
CA LYS A 95 15.56 8.28 -3.91
C LYS A 95 14.83 9.36 -3.12
N MET A 96 13.58 9.64 -3.48
CA MET A 96 12.75 10.62 -2.76
C MET A 96 12.35 10.13 -1.35
N PHE A 97 11.87 8.89 -1.24
CA PHE A 97 11.33 8.36 0.02
C PHE A 97 12.41 7.86 0.99
N GLY A 98 13.60 7.54 0.49
CA GLY A 98 14.73 7.11 1.30
C GLY A 98 15.19 8.17 2.29
N GLU A 99 15.26 9.44 1.88
CA GLU A 99 15.58 10.57 2.76
C GLU A 99 14.56 10.75 3.90
N LEU A 100 13.31 10.38 3.64
CA LEU A 100 12.23 10.42 4.63
C LEU A 100 12.21 9.18 5.55
N ARG A 101 13.14 8.22 5.33
CA ARG A 101 13.21 6.94 6.05
C ARG A 101 11.91 6.13 5.96
N LEU A 102 11.21 6.26 4.84
CA LEU A 102 9.92 5.61 4.58
C LEU A 102 10.07 4.24 3.89
N VAL A 103 11.25 3.96 3.35
CA VAL A 103 11.57 2.68 2.71
C VAL A 103 12.43 1.84 3.66
N ARG A 104 11.82 0.85 4.32
CA ARG A 104 12.51 0.01 5.31
C ARG A 104 13.65 -0.84 4.74
N ALA A 105 13.63 -1.08 3.43
CA ALA A 105 14.64 -1.87 2.75
C ALA A 105 15.96 -1.10 2.52
N LEU A 106 15.98 0.22 2.72
CA LEU A 106 17.18 1.04 2.57
C LEU A 106 18.02 1.07 3.85
N THR A 107 19.32 0.90 3.70
CA THR A 107 20.29 1.13 4.78
C THR A 107 20.61 2.62 4.92
N ASP A 108 21.11 3.03 6.09
CA ASP A 108 21.59 4.40 6.32
C ASP A 108 22.70 4.81 5.32
N GLU A 109 23.59 3.87 4.99
CA GLU A 109 24.65 4.08 3.99
C GLU A 109 24.08 4.32 2.59
N GLN A 110 23.07 3.55 2.18
CA GLN A 110 22.42 3.76 0.88
C GLN A 110 21.74 5.13 0.82
N ILE A 111 21.10 5.56 1.91
CA ILE A 111 20.52 6.90 2.01
C ILE A 111 21.59 7.98 1.86
N GLU A 112 22.72 7.84 2.55
CA GLU A 112 23.83 8.79 2.42
C GLU A 112 24.38 8.84 0.99
N ILE A 113 24.58 7.68 0.35
CA ILE A 113 25.09 7.59 -1.04
C ILE A 113 24.16 8.32 -2.01
N MET A 114 22.85 8.26 -1.82
CA MET A 114 21.87 8.89 -2.71
C MET A 114 21.96 10.43 -2.72
N ARG A 115 22.57 11.05 -1.70
CA ARG A 115 22.78 12.51 -1.65
C ARG A 115 23.86 13.00 -2.59
N ASP A 116 24.75 12.12 -3.05
CA ASP A 116 25.83 12.45 -3.97
C ASP A 116 25.45 12.02 -5.41
N PRO A 117 25.20 12.96 -6.34
CA PRO A 117 24.84 12.63 -7.71
C PRO A 117 25.87 11.74 -8.44
N LYS A 118 27.15 11.75 -8.03
CA LYS A 118 28.20 10.91 -8.62
C LYS A 118 28.14 9.47 -8.09
N ARG A 119 27.68 9.28 -6.86
CA ARG A 119 27.62 7.96 -6.20
C ARG A 119 26.24 7.32 -6.27
N ALA A 120 25.17 8.11 -6.37
CA ALA A 120 23.79 7.65 -6.42
C ALA A 120 23.52 6.55 -7.47
N PRO A 121 24.07 6.60 -8.70
CA PRO A 121 23.90 5.51 -9.67
C PRO A 121 24.46 4.15 -9.21
N ASN A 122 25.39 4.16 -8.25
CA ASN A 122 26.06 2.98 -7.71
C ASN A 122 25.56 2.60 -6.31
N ALA A 123 24.47 3.21 -5.82
CA ALA A 123 23.93 2.98 -4.48
C ALA A 123 23.36 1.57 -4.26
N LYS A 124 23.28 0.75 -5.32
CA LYS A 124 22.71 -0.61 -5.32
C LYS A 124 21.36 -0.64 -4.58
N LEU A 125 20.45 0.25 -5.00
CA LEU A 125 19.14 0.38 -4.37
C LEU A 125 18.35 -0.93 -4.51
N PRO A 126 17.49 -1.27 -3.54
CA PRO A 126 16.51 -2.34 -3.67
C PRO A 126 15.77 -2.27 -5.00
N ARG A 127 15.49 -3.43 -5.59
CA ARG A 127 14.92 -3.47 -6.93
C ARG A 127 13.41 -3.62 -6.90
N ILE A 128 12.76 -3.25 -7.99
CA ILE A 128 11.31 -3.42 -8.13
C ILE A 128 10.90 -4.89 -8.05
N GLU A 129 11.76 -5.82 -8.47
CA GLU A 129 11.50 -7.26 -8.36
C GLU A 129 11.34 -7.71 -6.91
N ASP A 130 12.11 -7.14 -5.97
CA ASP A 130 11.99 -7.45 -4.54
C ASP A 130 10.66 -6.95 -3.98
N ALA A 131 10.26 -5.73 -4.36
CA ALA A 131 8.98 -5.14 -3.96
C ALA A 131 7.77 -5.93 -4.52
N ILE A 132 7.90 -6.42 -5.75
CA ILE A 132 6.93 -7.31 -6.38
C ILE A 132 6.85 -8.64 -5.62
N ALA A 133 7.99 -9.28 -5.35
CA ALA A 133 8.05 -10.57 -4.69
C ALA A 133 7.46 -10.51 -3.27
N ASN A 134 7.67 -9.40 -2.57
CA ASN A 134 7.09 -9.17 -1.24
C ASN A 134 5.63 -8.70 -1.27
N GLY A 135 5.04 -8.52 -2.45
CA GLY A 135 3.63 -8.15 -2.63
C GLY A 135 3.30 -6.69 -2.32
N GLY A 136 4.29 -5.79 -2.31
CA GLY A 136 4.05 -4.36 -2.10
C GLY A 136 3.96 -3.52 -3.37
N PHE A 137 4.33 -4.11 -4.52
CA PHE A 137 4.17 -3.50 -5.84
C PHE A 137 3.36 -4.39 -6.78
N LEU A 138 2.24 -3.89 -7.28
CA LEU A 138 1.36 -4.56 -8.25
C LEU A 138 1.88 -4.29 -9.67
N CYS A 139 2.40 -5.31 -10.35
CA CYS A 139 2.99 -5.12 -11.68
C CYS A 139 2.55 -6.23 -12.66
N GLY A 140 2.47 -5.93 -13.95
CA GLY A 140 2.12 -6.92 -14.97
C GLY A 140 0.70 -6.77 -15.52
N SER A 141 0.11 -7.84 -16.03
CA SER A 141 -1.18 -7.75 -16.73
C SER A 141 -2.33 -7.45 -15.77
N PRO A 142 -3.44 -6.85 -16.24
CA PRO A 142 -4.62 -6.64 -15.41
C PRO A 142 -5.07 -7.92 -14.69
N GLU A 143 -5.05 -9.06 -15.37
CA GLU A 143 -5.43 -10.37 -14.80
C GLU A 143 -4.50 -10.77 -13.66
N GLN A 144 -3.19 -10.54 -13.80
CA GLN A 144 -2.21 -10.81 -12.75
C GLN A 144 -2.43 -9.92 -11.52
N VAL A 145 -2.79 -8.65 -11.73
CA VAL A 145 -3.10 -7.72 -10.64
C VAL A 145 -4.43 -8.09 -9.97
N VAL A 146 -5.45 -8.43 -10.74
CA VAL A 146 -6.74 -8.92 -10.23
C VAL A 146 -6.55 -10.18 -9.37
N GLU A 147 -5.80 -11.17 -9.85
CA GLU A 147 -5.56 -12.40 -9.09
C GLU A 147 -4.80 -12.10 -7.77
N HIS A 148 -3.84 -11.18 -7.80
CA HIS A 148 -3.15 -10.75 -6.59
C HIS A 148 -4.11 -10.11 -5.58
N LEU A 149 -4.96 -9.19 -6.03
CA LEU A 149 -5.97 -8.54 -5.17
C LEU A 149 -7.01 -9.54 -4.65
N LYS A 150 -7.47 -10.50 -5.45
CA LYS A 150 -8.35 -11.61 -5.02
C LYS A 150 -7.66 -12.54 -4.03
N SER A 151 -6.34 -12.73 -4.13
CA SER A 151 -5.56 -13.44 -3.10
C SER A 151 -5.56 -12.69 -1.76
N LEU A 152 -5.43 -11.35 -1.81
CA LEU A 152 -5.51 -10.51 -0.61
C LEU A 152 -6.91 -10.56 0.03
N GLU A 153 -7.98 -10.48 -0.76
CA GLU A 153 -9.36 -10.60 -0.27
C GLU A 153 -9.58 -11.93 0.47
N ARG A 154 -9.10 -13.05 -0.09
CA ARG A 154 -9.15 -14.37 0.57
C ARG A 154 -8.37 -14.40 1.88
N ARG A 155 -7.23 -13.72 1.95
CA ARG A 155 -6.36 -13.67 3.13
C ARG A 155 -6.88 -12.73 4.21
N TYR A 156 -7.56 -11.67 3.81
CA TYR A 156 -8.05 -10.57 4.65
C TYR A 156 -9.53 -10.31 4.33
N PRO A 157 -10.44 -11.17 4.80
CA PRO A 157 -11.86 -11.13 4.42
C PRO A 157 -12.60 -9.86 4.86
N GLY A 158 -12.06 -9.11 5.83
CA GLY A 158 -12.60 -7.82 6.26
C GLY A 158 -12.08 -6.63 5.46
N LEU A 159 -11.12 -6.83 4.54
CA LEU A 159 -10.53 -5.74 3.75
C LEU A 159 -11.52 -5.25 2.70
N ASP A 160 -11.94 -3.99 2.79
CA ASP A 160 -12.88 -3.37 1.87
C ASP A 160 -12.27 -2.24 1.03
N ARG A 161 -10.99 -1.91 1.28
CA ARG A 161 -10.33 -0.77 0.67
C ARG A 161 -8.88 -1.06 0.30
N VAL A 162 -8.57 -0.77 -0.94
CA VAL A 162 -7.19 -0.67 -1.43
C VAL A 162 -6.98 0.73 -1.99
N SER A 163 -5.79 1.27 -1.76
CA SER A 163 -5.32 2.50 -2.38
C SER A 163 -4.22 2.13 -3.35
N VAL A 164 -4.30 2.63 -4.58
CA VAL A 164 -3.25 2.43 -5.57
C VAL A 164 -2.65 3.77 -5.96
N SER A 165 -1.34 3.80 -6.12
CA SER A 165 -0.61 4.98 -6.58
C SER A 165 0.48 4.57 -7.57
N LEU A 166 0.84 5.49 -8.45
CA LEU A 166 2.01 5.33 -9.29
C LEU A 166 3.24 5.84 -8.55
N SER A 167 4.41 5.34 -8.93
CA SER A 167 5.67 5.83 -8.40
C SER A 167 5.83 7.33 -8.66
N VAL A 168 6.42 8.06 -7.71
CA VAL A 168 6.80 9.45 -7.96
C VAL A 168 7.81 9.48 -9.11
N GLY A 169 7.62 10.40 -10.05
CA GLY A 169 8.45 10.51 -11.26
C GLY A 169 7.84 9.87 -12.51
N VAL A 170 6.72 9.14 -12.40
CA VAL A 170 5.97 8.70 -13.59
C VAL A 170 5.42 9.94 -14.34
N PRO A 171 5.68 10.08 -15.66
CA PRO A 171 5.17 11.20 -16.44
C PRO A 171 3.64 11.26 -16.45
N LYS A 172 3.07 12.47 -16.45
CA LYS A 172 1.61 12.69 -16.44
C LYS A 172 0.86 11.84 -17.48
N ALA A 173 1.35 11.78 -18.72
CA ALA A 173 0.69 11.02 -19.80
C ALA A 173 0.59 9.53 -19.45
N VAL A 174 1.69 8.94 -18.95
CA VAL A 174 1.73 7.56 -18.48
C VAL A 174 0.80 7.38 -17.27
N CYS A 175 0.75 8.35 -16.35
CA CYS A 175 -0.17 8.26 -15.21
C CYS A 175 -1.63 8.16 -15.63
N LEU A 176 -2.04 8.96 -16.61
CA LEU A 176 -3.42 8.95 -17.09
C LEU A 176 -3.76 7.61 -17.76
N GLU A 177 -2.88 7.11 -18.63
CA GLU A 177 -3.04 5.79 -19.27
C GLU A 177 -3.14 4.67 -18.24
N GLN A 178 -2.25 4.65 -17.25
CA GLN A 178 -2.23 3.63 -16.20
C GLN A 178 -3.47 3.65 -15.31
N LEU A 179 -3.94 4.86 -14.94
CA LEU A 179 -5.16 5.01 -14.14
C LEU A 179 -6.41 4.62 -14.92
N GLU A 180 -6.51 5.02 -16.19
CA GLU A 180 -7.60 4.62 -17.08
C GLU A 180 -7.62 3.10 -17.27
N TRP A 181 -6.46 2.50 -17.54
CA TRP A 181 -6.34 1.05 -17.72
C TRP A 181 -6.69 0.27 -16.44
N PHE A 182 -6.25 0.75 -15.27
CA PHE A 182 -6.64 0.15 -13.99
C PHE A 182 -8.16 0.25 -13.76
N ALA A 183 -8.76 1.39 -14.06
CA ALA A 183 -10.19 1.60 -13.92
C ALA A 183 -11.01 0.73 -14.87
N SER A 184 -10.53 0.49 -16.09
CA SER A 184 -11.26 -0.29 -17.10
C SER A 184 -11.09 -1.81 -16.94
N GLU A 185 -9.90 -2.29 -16.55
CA GLU A 185 -9.60 -3.73 -16.57
C GLU A 185 -9.44 -4.37 -15.18
N VAL A 186 -9.20 -3.58 -14.12
CA VAL A 186 -9.01 -4.13 -12.76
C VAL A 186 -10.23 -3.87 -11.89
N MET A 187 -10.71 -2.63 -11.81
CA MET A 187 -11.83 -2.26 -10.92
C MET A 187 -13.13 -3.04 -11.17
N PRO A 188 -13.55 -3.37 -12.41
CA PRO A 188 -14.83 -4.06 -12.64
C PRO A 188 -14.92 -5.43 -11.98
N GLU A 189 -13.78 -6.11 -11.79
CA GLU A 189 -13.71 -7.42 -11.11
C GLU A 189 -14.12 -7.36 -9.63
N PHE A 190 -14.14 -6.15 -9.04
CA PHE A 190 -14.50 -5.90 -7.64
C PHE A 190 -15.80 -5.11 -7.48
N ALA A 191 -16.49 -4.75 -8.58
CA ALA A 191 -17.69 -3.91 -8.54
C ALA A 191 -18.88 -4.53 -7.78
N LYS A 192 -18.89 -5.85 -7.61
CA LYS A 192 -19.92 -6.60 -6.86
C LYS A 192 -19.50 -6.94 -5.42
N ALA A 193 -18.30 -6.54 -5.01
CA ALA A 193 -17.82 -6.79 -3.66
C ALA A 193 -18.74 -6.09 -2.64
N LYS A 194 -19.17 -6.84 -1.62
CA LYS A 194 -20.01 -6.28 -0.56
C LYS A 194 -19.11 -5.61 0.46
N VAL A 195 -19.18 -4.30 0.56
CA VAL A 195 -18.53 -3.54 1.63
C VAL A 195 -19.40 -3.64 2.89
N ARG A 196 -18.84 -4.19 3.96
CA ARG A 196 -19.51 -4.19 5.26
C ARG A 196 -19.46 -2.78 5.81
N GLU A 197 -20.61 -2.18 6.12
CA GLU A 197 -20.62 -0.88 6.82
C GLU A 197 -19.99 -1.06 8.20
N PRO A 198 -18.86 -0.39 8.50
CA PRO A 198 -18.23 -0.56 9.79
C PRO A 198 -19.13 0.04 10.85
N ALA A 199 -19.36 -0.70 11.95
CA ALA A 199 -20.00 -0.15 13.13
C ALA A 199 -19.16 1.04 13.62
N MET A 200 -19.61 2.26 13.33
CA MET A 200 -18.96 3.46 13.80
C MET A 200 -19.20 3.55 15.31
N ALA A 201 -18.15 3.86 16.09
CA ALA A 201 -18.30 4.10 17.52
C ALA A 201 -19.28 5.28 17.73
N ASN A 202 -20.35 5.04 18.49
CA ASN A 202 -21.29 6.07 18.94
C ASN A 202 -20.66 6.94 20.03
#